data_AF-A0A3G6J514-F1
#
_entry.id   AF-A0A3G6J514-F1
#
_cell.length_a   1.000
_cell.length_b   1.000
_cell.length_c   1.000
_cell.angle_alpha   90.00
_cell.angle_beta   90.00
_cell.angle_gamma   90.00
#
_symmetry.space_group_name_H-M   'P 1'
#
loop_
_entity.id
_entity.type
_entity.pdbx_description
1 polymer ?
#
loop_
_entity_poly.entity_id
_entity_poly.type
_entity_poly.pdbx_seq_one_letter_code
_entity_poly.pdbx_strand_id
1 'polypeptide(L)'
;MPTRGQVAARFTVDGLTWDGIVEPDGLRGHFVFLPEAVTLSVGDVAQITVVVSDTWPEPELDADIAAAFAAAEEISATWESITPRARWEWVRWISSTKVAATRAKRIAVAVDKMRKGSRRPCCFDRSSCTDPTIAVGGKLRLDAGQ
;
A
#
# COMPACT_ATOMS: atom_id res chain seq x y z
N MET A 1 5.75 -14.79 4.76
CA MET A 1 4.34 -14.31 4.79
C MET A 1 3.43 -15.27 4.02
N PRO A 2 2.14 -15.39 4.38
CA PRO A 2 1.21 -16.36 3.80
C PRO A 2 0.86 -16.11 2.32
N THR A 3 1.16 -14.91 1.80
CA THR A 3 0.98 -14.58 0.39
C THR A 3 2.19 -13.79 -0.13
N ARG A 4 2.32 -13.69 -1.46
CA ARG A 4 3.32 -12.80 -2.10
C ARG A 4 2.90 -11.34 -2.17
N GLY A 5 1.67 -10.99 -1.78
CA GLY A 5 1.19 -9.61 -1.75
C GLY A 5 1.25 -9.03 -0.35
N GLN A 6 0.55 -7.90 -0.16
CA GLN A 6 0.38 -7.29 1.17
C GLN A 6 -0.27 -8.26 2.16
N VAL A 7 0.14 -8.14 3.42
CA VAL A 7 -0.42 -8.89 4.54
C VAL A 7 -0.68 -7.94 5.70
N ALA A 8 -1.90 -7.88 6.21
CA ALA A 8 -2.17 -7.16 7.44
C ALA A 8 -1.56 -7.92 8.62
N ALA A 9 -0.95 -7.18 9.54
CA ALA A 9 -0.30 -7.77 10.70
C ALA A 9 -0.30 -6.79 11.88
N ARG A 10 -0.22 -7.37 13.08
CA ARG A 10 0.18 -6.68 14.30
C ARG A 10 1.67 -6.84 14.50
N PHE A 11 2.34 -5.73 14.73
CA PHE A 11 3.77 -5.67 14.98
C PHE A 11 4.03 -5.35 16.45
N THR A 12 5.12 -5.87 17.00
CA THR A 12 5.62 -5.45 18.31
C THR A 12 7.13 -5.35 18.24
N VAL A 13 7.68 -4.20 18.60
CA VAL A 13 9.13 -3.93 18.67
C VAL A 13 9.41 -3.32 20.03
N ASP A 14 10.23 -3.99 20.84
CA ASP A 14 10.64 -3.56 22.18
C ASP A 14 9.46 -3.10 23.07
N GLY A 15 8.32 -3.78 22.95
CA GLY A 15 7.09 -3.51 23.70
C GLY A 15 6.14 -2.48 23.06
N LEU A 16 6.56 -1.77 22.01
CA LEU A 16 5.68 -0.90 21.22
C LEU A 16 4.89 -1.74 20.21
N THR A 17 3.56 -1.65 20.25
CA THR A 17 2.66 -2.44 19.39
C THR A 17 1.86 -1.54 18.47
N TRP A 18 1.74 -1.92 17.19
CA TRP A 18 0.87 -1.27 16.22
C TRP A 18 0.30 -2.27 15.21
N ASP A 19 -0.82 -1.91 14.59
CA ASP A 19 -1.39 -2.64 13.45
C ASP A 19 -0.98 -1.96 12.15
N GLY A 20 -0.68 -2.74 11.11
CA GLY A 20 -0.24 -2.19 9.83
C GLY A 20 -0.20 -3.22 8.72
N ILE A 21 0.45 -2.84 7.62
CA ILE A 21 0.60 -3.69 6.45
C ILE A 21 2.08 -4.06 6.26
N VAL A 22 2.32 -5.36 6.07
CA VAL A 22 3.56 -5.88 5.51
C VAL A 22 3.51 -5.71 3.99
N GLU A 23 4.41 -4.92 3.42
CA GLU A 23 4.52 -4.65 1.99
C GLU A 23 5.38 -5.71 1.28
N PRO A 24 5.03 -6.11 0.04
CA PRO A 24 5.86 -7.01 -0.75
C PRO A 24 7.04 -6.25 -1.39
N ASP A 25 8.20 -6.88 -1.44
CA ASP A 25 9.44 -6.24 -1.91
C ASP A 25 9.74 -6.40 -3.41
N GLY A 26 8.91 -7.14 -4.17
CA GLY A 26 9.18 -7.47 -5.58
C GLY A 26 10.24 -8.55 -5.82
N LEU A 27 10.82 -9.09 -4.75
CA LEU A 27 11.89 -10.09 -4.72
C LEU A 27 11.48 -11.38 -4.00
N ARG A 28 10.16 -11.60 -3.86
CA ARG A 28 9.53 -12.71 -3.12
C ARG A 28 9.69 -12.62 -1.60
N GLY A 29 10.17 -11.49 -1.08
CA GLY A 29 10.16 -11.14 0.33
C GLY A 29 9.18 -10.00 0.62
N HIS A 30 9.39 -9.38 1.78
CA HIS A 30 8.50 -8.41 2.38
C HIS A 30 9.27 -7.39 3.21
N PHE A 31 8.71 -6.21 3.38
CA PHE A 31 9.22 -5.16 4.25
C PHE A 31 8.06 -4.46 5.00
N VAL A 32 8.39 -3.66 6.01
CA VAL A 32 7.43 -2.85 6.75
C VAL A 32 8.08 -1.51 7.07
N PHE A 33 7.31 -0.43 7.02
CA PHE A 33 7.73 0.86 7.54
C PHE A 33 7.57 0.88 9.06
N LEU A 34 8.63 1.23 9.77
CA LEU A 34 8.56 1.43 11.21
C LEU A 34 7.94 2.81 11.49
N PRO A 35 7.02 2.92 12.46
CA PRO A 35 6.51 4.22 12.87
C PRO A 35 7.61 5.02 13.57
N GLU A 36 7.52 6.35 13.55
CA GLU A 36 8.52 7.24 14.18
C GLU A 36 8.74 6.95 15.68
N ALA A 37 7.75 6.38 16.36
CA ALA A 37 7.85 5.96 17.76
C ALA A 37 8.87 4.83 17.99
N VAL A 38 9.21 4.05 16.95
CA VAL A 38 10.24 3.01 17.04
C VAL A 38 11.59 3.63 16.66
N THR A 39 12.46 3.78 17.65
CA THR A 39 13.81 4.34 17.47
C THR A 39 14.85 3.24 17.52
N LEU A 40 15.53 2.99 16.39
CA LEU A 40 16.61 2.01 16.28
C LEU A 40 17.84 2.66 15.62
N SER A 41 19.02 2.27 16.09
CA SER A 41 20.33 2.68 15.59
C SER A 41 21.07 1.51 14.94
N VAL A 42 22.05 1.81 14.09
CA VAL A 42 22.92 0.78 13.52
C VAL A 42 23.70 0.09 14.65
N GLY A 43 23.57 -1.24 14.71
CA GLY A 43 24.18 -2.06 15.76
C GLY A 43 23.21 -2.47 16.87
N ASP A 44 22.01 -1.88 16.91
CA ASP A 44 20.98 -2.29 17.86
C ASP A 44 20.47 -3.70 17.56
N VAL A 45 20.13 -4.42 18.63
CA VAL A 45 19.43 -5.70 18.57
C VAL A 45 18.03 -5.47 19.13
N ALA A 46 17.02 -5.58 18.27
CA ALA A 46 15.63 -5.42 18.64
C ALA A 46 14.88 -6.75 18.54
N GLN A 47 13.95 -7.00 19.46
CA GLN A 47 13.04 -8.13 19.35
C GLN A 47 11.79 -7.71 18.59
N ILE A 48 11.59 -8.30 17.41
CA ILE A 48 10.43 -8.01 16.55
C ILE A 48 9.50 -9.21 16.54
N THR A 49 8.23 -8.98 16.89
CA THR A 49 7.15 -9.95 16.72
C THR A 49 6.20 -9.47 15.64
N VAL A 50 5.84 -10.35 14.71
CA VAL A 50 4.86 -10.08 13.66
C VAL A 50 3.77 -11.15 13.71
N VAL A 51 2.53 -10.75 13.94
CA VAL A 51 1.36 -11.63 13.98
C VAL A 51 0.44 -11.27 12.82
N VAL A 52 0.23 -12.20 11.89
CA VAL A 52 -0.70 -12.01 10.77
C VAL A 52 -2.11 -11.75 11.30
N SER A 53 -2.80 -10.78 10.70
CA SER A 53 -4.14 -10.35 11.07
C SER A 53 -5.11 -10.46 9.89
N ASP A 54 -6.35 -10.85 10.18
CA ASP A 54 -7.46 -10.75 9.23
C ASP A 54 -8.15 -9.37 9.27
N THR A 55 -7.83 -8.55 10.27
CA THR A 55 -8.29 -7.16 10.37
C THR A 55 -7.34 -6.27 9.58
N TRP A 56 -7.82 -5.72 8.46
CA TRP A 56 -7.07 -4.80 7.62
C TRP A 56 -7.37 -3.35 8.01
N PRO A 57 -6.35 -2.51 8.25
CA PRO A 57 -6.57 -1.07 8.35
C PRO A 57 -7.03 -0.51 7.01
N GLU A 58 -7.77 0.60 7.04
CA GLU A 58 -8.07 1.38 5.83
C GLU A 58 -6.79 2.05 5.32
N PRO A 59 -6.59 2.13 3.99
CA PRO A 59 -5.49 2.91 3.44
C PRO A 59 -5.74 4.41 3.64
N GLU A 60 -4.68 5.14 3.93
CA GLU A 60 -4.69 6.60 3.83
C GLU A 60 -4.77 7.00 2.35
N LEU A 61 -5.59 8.02 2.06
CA LEU A 61 -5.74 8.57 0.72
C LEU A 61 -4.96 9.87 0.60
N ASP A 62 -4.05 9.91 -0.37
CA ASP A 62 -3.43 11.16 -0.79
C ASP A 62 -4.51 12.16 -1.24
N ALA A 63 -4.26 13.45 -1.00
CA ALA A 63 -5.24 14.51 -1.19
C ALA A 63 -5.85 14.54 -2.61
N ASP A 64 -5.06 14.21 -3.64
CA ASP A 64 -5.53 14.19 -5.03
C ASP A 64 -6.45 13.00 -5.33
N ILE A 65 -6.21 11.83 -4.71
CA ILE A 65 -7.11 10.68 -4.79
C ILE A 65 -8.41 10.99 -4.05
N ALA A 66 -8.31 11.50 -2.82
CA ALA A 66 -9.48 11.85 -2.01
C ALA A 66 -10.37 12.88 -2.71
N ALA A 67 -9.78 13.95 -3.25
CA ALA A 67 -10.53 14.98 -3.98
C ALA A 67 -11.20 14.42 -5.24
N ALA A 68 -10.50 13.58 -6.02
CA ALA A 68 -11.06 13.00 -7.23
C ALA A 68 -12.19 12.00 -6.94
N PHE A 69 -12.09 11.22 -5.86
CA PHE A 69 -13.15 10.28 -5.48
C PHE A 69 -14.35 11.01 -4.88
N ALA A 70 -14.13 12.07 -4.11
CA ALA A 70 -15.21 12.92 -3.60
C ALA A 70 -15.97 13.63 -4.73
N ALA A 71 -15.28 14.03 -5.81
CA ALA A 71 -15.89 14.65 -6.97
C ALA A 71 -16.64 13.66 -7.90
N ALA A 72 -16.48 12.35 -7.67
CA ALA A 72 -17.10 11.29 -8.47
C ALA A 72 -18.11 10.51 -7.61
N GLU A 73 -19.19 11.18 -7.19
CA GLU A 73 -20.23 10.58 -6.33
C GLU A 73 -20.75 9.23 -6.85
N GLU A 74 -20.77 9.03 -8.17
CA GLU A 74 -21.23 7.79 -8.79
C GLU A 74 -20.38 6.55 -8.47
N ILE A 75 -19.17 6.71 -7.92
CA ILE A 75 -18.31 5.59 -7.50
C ILE A 75 -18.36 5.30 -5.99
N SER A 76 -18.95 6.16 -5.17
CA SER A 76 -18.94 6.02 -3.69
C SER A 76 -19.49 4.67 -3.24
N ALA A 77 -20.63 4.24 -3.79
CA ALA A 77 -21.21 2.93 -3.48
C ALA A 77 -20.26 1.75 -3.83
N THR A 78 -19.54 1.85 -4.94
CA THR A 78 -18.53 0.84 -5.31
C THR A 78 -17.36 0.86 -4.32
N TRP A 79 -16.84 2.04 -3.99
CA TRP A 79 -15.72 2.21 -3.05
C TRP A 79 -16.04 1.76 -1.62
N GLU A 80 -17.22 2.10 -1.12
CA GLU A 80 -17.69 1.74 0.23
C GLU A 80 -17.98 0.25 0.34
N SER A 81 -18.46 -0.38 -0.74
CA SER A 81 -18.78 -1.80 -0.73
C SER A 81 -17.56 -2.72 -0.82
N ILE A 82 -16.39 -2.26 -1.28
CA ILE A 82 -15.18 -3.10 -1.39
C ILE A 82 -14.43 -3.20 -0.05
N THR A 83 -13.66 -4.28 0.12
CA THR A 83 -12.91 -4.51 1.36
C THR A 83 -11.72 -3.55 1.49
N PRO A 84 -11.20 -3.28 2.72
CA PRO A 84 -10.01 -2.46 2.91
C PRO A 84 -8.82 -2.95 2.07
N ARG A 85 -8.64 -4.27 1.97
CA ARG A 85 -7.63 -4.89 1.08
C ARG A 85 -7.77 -4.48 -0.39
N ALA A 86 -9.00 -4.40 -0.91
CA ALA A 86 -9.23 -3.98 -2.29
C ALA A 86 -8.99 -2.46 -2.46
N ARG A 87 -9.28 -1.65 -1.44
CA ARG A 87 -8.92 -0.22 -1.42
C ARG A 87 -7.42 -0.02 -1.44
N TRP A 88 -6.67 -0.78 -0.64
CA TRP A 88 -5.20 -0.81 -0.67
C TRP A 88 -4.67 -1.11 -2.08
N GLU A 89 -5.25 -2.08 -2.79
CA GLU A 89 -4.83 -2.39 -4.16
C GLU A 89 -5.05 -1.20 -5.12
N TRP A 90 -6.16 -0.48 -5.01
CA TRP A 90 -6.39 0.74 -5.81
C TRP A 90 -5.39 1.84 -5.48
N VAL A 91 -5.19 2.14 -4.20
CA VAL A 91 -4.26 3.19 -3.74
C VAL A 91 -2.85 2.88 -4.20
N ARG A 92 -2.36 1.65 -3.98
CA ARG A 92 -1.03 1.23 -4.45
C ARG A 92 -0.88 1.30 -5.96
N TRP A 93 -1.90 0.88 -6.70
CA TRP A 93 -1.85 0.95 -8.15
C TRP A 93 -1.73 2.40 -8.64
N ILE A 94 -2.52 3.31 -8.09
CA ILE A 94 -2.43 4.75 -8.40
C ILE A 94 -1.05 5.30 -8.00
N SER A 95 -0.62 5.04 -6.77
CA SER A 95 0.60 5.60 -6.17
C SER A 95 1.90 4.96 -6.64
N SER A 96 1.87 3.86 -7.40
CA SER A 96 3.07 3.21 -7.96
C SER A 96 3.82 3.97 -9.06
N THR A 97 3.64 5.29 -9.15
CA THR A 97 4.38 6.15 -10.07
C THR A 97 4.60 7.52 -9.45
N LYS A 98 5.81 8.07 -9.60
CA LYS A 98 6.14 9.45 -9.26
C LYS A 98 5.84 10.45 -10.38
N VAL A 99 5.46 9.96 -11.57
CA VAL A 99 5.17 10.83 -12.72
C VAL A 99 3.75 11.37 -12.59
N ALA A 100 3.62 12.65 -12.29
CA ALA A 100 2.34 13.32 -12.04
C ALA A 100 1.30 13.08 -13.15
N ALA A 101 1.70 13.16 -14.42
CA ALA A 101 0.80 12.89 -15.56
C ALA A 101 0.28 11.44 -15.57
N THR A 102 1.13 10.45 -15.25
CA THR A 102 0.73 9.05 -15.15
C THR A 102 -0.18 8.82 -13.94
N ARG A 103 0.11 9.47 -12.80
CA ARG A 103 -0.72 9.42 -11.60
C ARG A 103 -2.13 9.96 -11.87
N ALA A 104 -2.25 11.16 -12.45
CA ALA A 104 -3.54 11.75 -12.82
C ALA A 104 -4.32 10.85 -13.78
N LYS A 105 -3.65 10.25 -14.77
CA LYS A 105 -4.27 9.27 -15.68
C LYS A 105 -4.78 8.03 -14.92
N ARG A 106 -4.03 7.50 -13.95
CA ARG A 106 -4.45 6.35 -13.15
C ARG A 106 -5.65 6.66 -12.27
N ILE A 107 -5.71 7.85 -11.68
CA ILE A 107 -6.89 8.32 -10.94
C ILE A 107 -8.12 8.32 -11.85
N ALA A 108 -8.04 8.95 -13.03
CA ALA A 108 -9.16 8.97 -13.98
C ALA A 108 -9.60 7.57 -14.42
N VAL A 109 -8.64 6.66 -14.64
CA VAL A 109 -8.94 5.25 -14.98
C VAL A 109 -9.54 4.50 -13.79
N ALA A 110 -9.13 4.77 -12.55
CA ALA A 110 -9.73 4.17 -11.36
C ALA A 110 -11.21 4.54 -11.26
N VAL A 111 -11.53 5.84 -11.40
CA VAL A 111 -12.90 6.34 -11.40
C VAL A 111 -13.72 5.68 -12.51
N ASP A 112 -13.25 5.69 -13.76
CA ASP A 112 -13.95 5.06 -14.88
C ASP A 112 -14.21 3.55 -14.66
N LYS A 113 -13.23 2.83 -14.12
CA LYS A 113 -13.36 1.41 -13.82
C LYS A 113 -14.34 1.14 -12.68
N MET A 114 -14.30 1.92 -11.60
CA MET A 114 -15.22 1.77 -10.47
C MET A 114 -16.65 2.15 -10.85
N ARG A 115 -16.82 3.17 -11.70
CA ARG A 115 -18.12 3.51 -12.31
C ARG A 115 -18.70 2.33 -13.09
N LYS A 116 -17.83 1.55 -13.75
CA LYS A 116 -18.18 0.30 -14.46
C LYS A 116 -18.26 -0.94 -13.54
N GLY A 117 -18.22 -0.75 -12.22
CA GLY A 117 -18.37 -1.84 -11.23
C GLY A 117 -17.09 -2.63 -10.93
N SER A 118 -15.92 -2.20 -11.41
CA SER A 118 -14.65 -2.88 -11.08
C SER A 118 -14.32 -2.71 -9.61
N ARG A 119 -14.21 -3.83 -8.90
CA ARG A 119 -13.92 -3.86 -7.45
C ARG A 119 -12.42 -3.85 -7.12
N ARG A 120 -11.56 -4.08 -8.11
CA ARG A 120 -10.09 -4.13 -8.00
C ARG A 120 -9.43 -3.60 -9.29
N PRO A 121 -8.20 -3.07 -9.23
CA PRO A 121 -7.44 -2.75 -10.44
C PRO A 121 -7.08 -4.03 -11.21
N CYS A 122 -7.08 -3.96 -12.55
CA CYS A 122 -6.59 -5.06 -13.40
C CYS A 122 -5.13 -4.83 -13.84
N CYS A 123 -4.42 -5.92 -14.15
CA CYS A 123 -3.01 -5.91 -14.57
C CYS A 123 -2.05 -5.27 -13.56
N PHE A 124 -2.33 -5.46 -12.27
CA PHE A 124 -1.50 -5.01 -11.15
C PHE A 124 -0.77 -6.19 -10.52
N ASP A 125 0.56 -6.17 -10.54
CA ASP A 125 1.36 -7.16 -9.84
C ASP A 125 1.35 -6.87 -8.34
N ARG A 126 0.52 -7.61 -7.62
CA ARG A 126 0.37 -7.49 -6.16
C ARG A 126 1.65 -7.83 -5.40
N SER A 127 2.62 -8.50 -6.03
CA SER A 127 3.90 -8.88 -5.42
C SER A 127 5.04 -7.89 -5.64
N SER A 128 4.82 -6.85 -6.45
CA SER A 128 5.80 -5.79 -6.66
C SER A 128 5.85 -4.83 -5.47
N CYS A 129 7.03 -4.27 -5.18
CA CYS A 129 7.16 -3.06 -4.38
C CYS A 129 6.60 -1.88 -5.18
N THR A 130 5.65 -1.16 -4.59
CA THR A 130 4.89 -0.10 -5.28
C THR A 130 5.18 1.29 -4.76
N ASP A 131 6.07 1.44 -3.79
CA ASP A 131 6.51 2.75 -3.36
C ASP A 131 7.52 3.30 -4.39
N PRO A 132 7.19 4.36 -5.14
CA PRO A 132 8.04 4.87 -6.21
C PRO A 132 9.31 5.58 -5.70
N THR A 133 9.46 5.79 -4.39
CA THR A 133 10.66 6.41 -3.79
C THR A 133 11.75 5.38 -3.50
N ILE A 134 11.37 4.13 -3.22
CA ILE A 134 12.29 3.03 -2.87
C ILE A 134 12.22 1.83 -3.83
N ALA A 135 11.44 1.92 -4.91
CA ALA A 135 11.31 0.85 -5.91
C ALA A 135 11.93 1.19 -7.26
N VAL A 136 12.65 0.22 -7.85
CA VAL A 136 13.08 0.25 -9.25
C VAL A 136 12.51 -0.97 -9.96
N GLY A 137 11.67 -0.74 -10.97
CA GLY A 137 11.04 -1.82 -11.75
C GLY A 137 10.19 -2.77 -10.90
N GLY A 138 9.51 -2.24 -9.89
CA GLY A 138 8.68 -3.03 -8.97
C GLY A 138 9.45 -3.79 -7.90
N LYS A 139 10.75 -3.52 -7.71
CA LYS A 139 11.62 -4.20 -6.73
C LYS A 139 12.18 -3.19 -5.74
N LEU A 140 12.16 -3.54 -4.45
CA LEU A 140 12.77 -2.76 -3.38
C LEU A 140 14.27 -2.59 -3.64
N ARG A 141 14.73 -1.34 -3.50
CA ARG A 141 16.13 -0.93 -3.62
C ARG A 141 16.40 0.11 -2.54
N LEU A 142 17.02 -0.32 -1.45
CA LEU A 142 17.38 0.55 -0.33
C LEU A 142 18.49 1.55 -0.72
N ASP A 143 19.20 1.28 -1.81
CA ASP A 143 20.31 2.10 -2.31
C ASP A 143 19.87 3.12 -3.38
N ALA A 144 18.59 3.14 -3.78
CA ALA A 144 18.10 3.95 -4.91
C ALA A 144 17.91 5.45 -4.61
N GLY A 145 18.35 5.91 -3.44
CA GLY A 145 18.24 7.28 -2.95
C GLY A 145 19.57 7.97 -2.65
N GLN A 146 20.69 7.45 -3.17
CA GLN A 146 22.01 8.09 -3.12
C GLN A 146 22.45 8.59 -4.51
#